data_AF-A0AAU0VFY2-F1
#
_entry.id   AF-A0AAU0VFY2-F1
#
_cell.length_a   1.000
_cell.length_b   1.000
_cell.length_c   1.000
_cell.angle_alpha   90.00
_cell.angle_beta   90.00
_cell.angle_gamma   90.00
#
_symmetry.space_group_name_H-M   'P 1'
#
loop_
_entity.id
_entity.type
_entity.pdbx_description
1 polymer ?
#
loop_
_entity_poly.entity_id
_entity_poly.type
_entity_poly.pdbx_seq_one_letter_code
_entity_poly.pdbx_strand_id
1 'polypeptide(L)'
;MAELPPDAPRLRVILAHLDRQIAETDTVGTYLRLQRDAVQRALARAEPPPRKERSPGRLAKGASGPLPALTRLAQTAEYAVQQKCSADDPNPAVIHLASCEEITGASRTAPSDEARAALMDPSFVPCLACRPETELGIDLA
;
A
#
# COMPACT_ATOMS: atom_id res chain seq x y z
N MET A 1 14.38 40.45 -3.72
CA MET A 1 13.45 40.35 -4.86
C MET A 1 14.23 40.72 -6.10
N ALA A 2 14.20 39.91 -7.15
CA ALA A 2 14.89 40.25 -8.39
C ALA A 2 14.28 41.53 -8.97
N GLU A 3 15.12 42.50 -9.34
CA GLU A 3 14.66 43.70 -10.04
C GLU A 3 14.07 43.29 -11.39
N LEU A 4 12.86 43.77 -11.65
CA LEU A 4 12.16 43.51 -12.90
C LEU A 4 12.74 44.41 -14.01
N PRO A 5 12.82 43.92 -15.26
CA PRO A 5 13.22 44.75 -16.38
C PRO A 5 12.30 45.97 -16.52
N PRO A 6 12.81 47.18 -16.80
CA PRO A 6 11.98 48.39 -16.91
C PRO A 6 11.17 48.44 -18.21
N ASP A 7 11.46 47.57 -19.18
CA ASP A 7 10.87 47.59 -20.51
C ASP A 7 9.53 46.84 -20.59
N ALA A 8 8.47 47.60 -20.86
CA ALA A 8 7.09 47.10 -20.93
C ALA A 8 6.87 45.91 -21.90
N PRO A 9 7.49 45.85 -23.09
CA PRO A 9 7.34 44.69 -23.98
C PRO A 9 7.83 43.38 -23.35
N ARG A 10 8.98 43.41 -22.68
CA ARG A 10 9.56 42.23 -22.03
C ARG A 10 8.80 41.81 -20.80
N LEU A 11 8.28 42.77 -20.01
CA LEU A 11 7.37 42.48 -18.90
C LEU A 11 6.11 41.73 -19.35
N ARG A 12 5.53 42.08 -20.51
CA ARG A 12 4.37 41.34 -21.06
C ARG A 12 4.71 39.90 -21.43
N VAL A 13 5.88 39.66 -22.00
CA VAL A 13 6.35 38.30 -22.33
C VAL A 13 6.56 37.48 -21.05
N ILE A 14 7.18 38.09 -20.03
CA ILE A 14 7.37 37.45 -18.72
C ILE A 14 6.02 37.11 -18.09
N LEU A 15 5.06 38.04 -18.09
CA LEU A 15 3.71 37.78 -17.57
C LEU A 15 3.03 36.64 -18.30
N ALA A 16 3.02 36.64 -19.64
CA ALA A 16 2.41 35.55 -20.41
C ALA A 16 3.07 34.18 -20.15
N HIS A 17 4.37 34.16 -19.87
CA HIS A 17 5.07 32.94 -19.46
C HIS A 17 4.64 32.49 -18.07
N LEU A 18 4.57 33.41 -17.10
CA LEU A 18 4.12 33.12 -15.73
C LEU A 18 2.67 32.64 -15.71
N ASP A 19 1.77 33.29 -16.45
CA ASP A 19 0.37 32.88 -16.57
C ASP A 19 0.25 31.45 -17.12
N ARG A 20 1.09 31.09 -18.10
CA ARG A 20 1.16 29.72 -18.61
C ARG A 20 1.63 28.74 -17.53
N GLN A 21 2.70 29.07 -16.80
CA GLN A 21 3.20 28.21 -15.73
C GLN A 21 2.19 28.02 -14.60
N ILE A 22 1.45 29.08 -14.25
CA ILE A 22 0.37 29.01 -13.26
C ILE A 22 -0.73 28.07 -13.77
N ALA A 23 -1.19 28.23 -15.00
CA ALA A 23 -2.23 27.37 -15.58
C ALA A 23 -1.82 25.89 -15.67
N GLU A 24 -0.58 25.61 -16.05
CA GLU A 24 -0.02 24.25 -16.07
C GLU A 24 0.02 23.64 -14.65
N THR A 25 0.50 24.41 -13.68
CA THR A 25 0.59 23.97 -12.28
C THR A 25 -0.81 23.78 -11.67
N ASP A 26 -1.77 24.64 -11.98
CA ASP A 26 -3.17 24.52 -11.55
C ASP A 26 -3.85 23.28 -12.11
N THR A 27 -3.50 22.89 -13.34
CA THR A 27 -3.97 21.66 -13.96
C THR A 27 -3.45 20.44 -13.19
N VAL A 28 -2.15 20.41 -12.89
CA VAL A 28 -1.55 19.35 -12.06
C VAL A 28 -2.15 19.33 -10.66
N GLY A 29 -2.31 20.49 -10.03
CA GLY A 29 -2.93 20.61 -8.71
C GLY A 29 -4.38 20.11 -8.69
N THR A 30 -5.13 20.33 -9.78
CA THR A 30 -6.49 19.81 -9.93
C THR A 30 -6.50 18.29 -10.04
N TYR A 31 -5.61 17.73 -10.85
CA TYR A 31 -5.49 16.27 -10.99
C TYR A 31 -5.11 15.59 -9.66
N LEU A 32 -4.12 16.15 -8.94
CA LEU A 32 -3.70 15.61 -7.65
C LEU A 32 -4.81 15.69 -6.60
N ARG A 33 -5.64 16.75 -6.60
CA ARG A 33 -6.82 16.82 -5.73
C ARG A 33 -7.83 15.70 -6.03
N LEU A 34 -8.11 15.45 -7.30
CA LEU A 34 -8.99 14.35 -7.71
C LEU A 34 -8.45 12.99 -7.27
N GLN A 35 -7.14 12.75 -7.45
CA GLN A 35 -6.48 11.53 -6.98
C GLN A 35 -6.57 11.39 -5.46
N ARG A 36 -6.24 12.45 -4.71
CA ARG A 36 -6.33 12.46 -3.25
C ARG A 36 -7.74 12.11 -2.77
N ASP A 37 -8.76 12.70 -3.38
CA ASP A 37 -10.15 12.45 -3.00
C ASP A 37 -10.60 11.01 -3.36
N ALA A 38 -10.07 10.44 -4.45
CA ALA A 38 -10.26 9.04 -4.78
C ALA A 38 -9.60 8.11 -3.74
N VAL A 39 -8.35 8.41 -3.35
CA VAL A 39 -7.62 7.68 -2.31
C VAL A 39 -8.35 7.75 -0.96
N GLN A 40 -8.81 8.94 -0.55
CA GLN A 40 -9.56 9.11 0.69
C GLN A 40 -10.85 8.27 0.71
N ARG A 41 -11.58 8.22 -0.41
CA ARG A 41 -12.78 7.37 -0.52
C ARG A 41 -12.45 5.88 -0.48
N ALA A 42 -11.35 5.47 -1.10
CA ALA A 42 -10.90 4.08 -1.04
C ALA A 42 -10.49 3.70 0.39
N LEU A 43 -9.75 4.59 1.07
CA LEU A 43 -9.32 4.41 2.46
C LEU A 43 -10.53 4.29 3.39
N ALA A 44 -11.54 5.16 3.26
CA ALA A 44 -12.77 5.08 4.07
C ALA A 44 -13.57 3.78 3.85
N ARG A 45 -13.41 3.10 2.70
CA ARG A 45 -14.03 1.80 2.42
C ARG A 45 -13.19 0.64 2.95
N ALA A 46 -11.87 0.76 2.88
CA ALA A 46 -10.93 -0.25 3.32
C ALA A 46 -10.78 -0.27 4.84
N GLU A 47 -10.93 0.87 5.49
CA GLU A 47 -10.84 0.99 6.93
C GLU A 47 -12.07 0.31 7.58
N PRO A 48 -11.88 -0.79 8.32
CA PRO A 48 -12.98 -1.44 9.01
C PRO A 48 -13.54 -0.45 10.06
N PRO A 49 -14.87 -0.38 10.25
CA PRO A 49 -15.43 0.45 11.30
C PRO A 49 -14.78 0.08 12.63
N PRO A 50 -14.54 1.05 13.54
CA PRO A 50 -14.04 0.73 14.86
C PRO A 50 -14.95 -0.34 15.44
N ARG A 51 -14.37 -1.48 15.81
CA ARG A 51 -15.10 -2.58 16.44
C ARG A 51 -15.78 -1.96 17.64
N LYS A 52 -17.09 -1.70 17.53
CA LYS A 52 -17.91 -1.39 18.70
C LYS A 52 -17.67 -2.55 19.63
N GLU A 53 -16.94 -2.29 20.71
CA GLU A 53 -16.76 -3.22 21.80
C GLU A 53 -18.14 -3.75 22.13
N ARG A 54 -18.39 -5.01 21.75
CA ARG A 54 -19.61 -5.71 22.12
C ARG A 54 -19.59 -5.69 23.65
N SER A 55 -20.45 -4.88 24.25
CA SER A 55 -20.70 -4.95 25.68
C SER A 55 -20.90 -6.42 26.09
N PRO A 56 -20.27 -6.90 27.17
CA PRO A 56 -20.48 -8.26 27.65
C PRO A 56 -21.87 -8.30 28.29
N GLY A 57 -22.87 -8.70 27.51
CA GLY A 57 -24.25 -8.56 27.94
C GLY A 57 -25.22 -9.44 27.15
N ARG A 58 -25.12 -10.76 27.35
CA ARG A 58 -26.21 -11.68 27.70
C ARG A 58 -25.87 -13.10 27.28
N LEU A 59 -25.73 -13.97 28.28
CA LEU A 59 -25.97 -15.40 28.18
C LEU A 59 -27.38 -15.60 27.58
N ALA A 60 -27.45 -16.14 26.36
CA ALA A 60 -28.65 -16.77 25.84
C ALA A 60 -28.34 -18.24 25.59
N LYS A 61 -28.88 -19.04 26.49
CA LYS A 61 -28.90 -20.50 26.51
C LYS A 61 -29.72 -21.01 25.32
N GLY A 62 -29.11 -21.87 24.51
CA GLY A 62 -29.81 -22.78 23.60
C GLY A 62 -29.93 -22.29 22.14
N ALA A 63 -29.07 -22.82 21.28
CA ALA A 63 -29.39 -23.08 19.87
C ALA A 63 -28.37 -24.09 19.33
N SER A 64 -28.69 -25.37 19.50
CA SER A 64 -28.07 -26.48 18.80
C SER A 64 -28.40 -26.34 17.31
N GLY A 65 -27.39 -26.10 16.48
CA GLY A 65 -27.50 -26.13 15.03
C GLY A 65 -26.13 -25.96 14.39
N PRO A 66 -25.63 -26.92 13.59
CA PRO A 66 -24.37 -26.75 12.87
C PRO A 66 -24.63 -25.77 11.72
N LEU A 67 -24.35 -24.48 11.95
CA LEU A 67 -24.26 -23.53 10.86
C LEU A 67 -22.98 -23.82 10.07
N PRO A 68 -23.05 -23.78 8.72
CA PRO A 68 -21.95 -24.22 7.88
C PRO A 68 -20.74 -23.35 8.20
N ALA A 69 -19.61 -24.02 8.49
CA ALA A 69 -18.32 -23.38 8.45
C ALA A 69 -18.24 -22.69 7.09
N LEU A 70 -18.26 -21.35 7.08
CA LEU A 70 -17.62 -20.60 6.02
C LEU A 70 -16.16 -21.02 6.09
N THR A 71 -15.86 -22.11 5.40
CA THR A 71 -14.58 -22.32 4.76
C THR A 71 -14.40 -21.04 3.95
N ARG A 72 -13.77 -20.02 4.56
CA ARG A 72 -12.78 -19.27 3.80
C ARG A 72 -12.00 -20.38 3.12
N LEU A 73 -12.11 -20.47 1.80
CA LEU A 73 -11.01 -21.06 1.05
C LEU A 73 -9.80 -20.32 1.61
N ALA A 74 -9.08 -20.99 2.51
CA ALA A 74 -7.70 -20.70 2.77
C ALA A 74 -7.12 -20.84 1.37
N GLN A 75 -7.01 -19.71 0.68
CA GLN A 75 -6.22 -19.63 -0.51
C GLN A 75 -4.85 -20.05 -0.01
N THR A 76 -4.50 -21.30 -0.31
CA THR A 76 -3.22 -21.92 -0.04
C THR A 76 -2.21 -21.25 -0.96
N ALA A 77 -2.00 -19.96 -0.73
CA ALA A 77 -0.83 -19.24 -1.17
C ALA A 77 -0.03 -19.06 0.12
N GLU A 78 0.75 -20.08 0.42
CA GLU A 78 1.74 -20.05 1.49
C GLU A 78 2.83 -19.12 0.98
N TYR A 79 3.12 -18.02 1.69
CA TYR A 79 4.23 -17.11 1.37
C TYR A 79 5.39 -17.42 2.30
N ALA A 80 6.61 -17.11 1.90
CA ALA A 80 7.80 -17.30 2.72
C ALA A 80 8.53 -15.97 2.89
N VAL A 81 8.76 -15.57 4.14
CA VAL A 81 9.56 -14.40 4.49
C VAL A 81 10.96 -14.87 4.80
N GLN A 82 11.92 -14.51 3.96
CA GLN A 82 13.33 -14.75 4.18
C GLN A 82 13.91 -13.56 4.96
N GLN A 83 14.17 -13.79 6.25
CA GLN A 83 14.86 -12.81 7.07
C GLN A 83 16.37 -12.98 6.88
N LYS A 84 17.01 -12.02 6.22
CA LYS A 84 18.47 -11.96 6.17
C LYS A 84 18.99 -11.29 7.46
N CYS A 85 18.71 -11.90 8.61
CA CYS A 85 19.22 -11.43 9.90
C CYS A 85 20.73 -11.74 9.98
N SER A 86 21.56 -10.79 9.57
CA SER A 86 22.94 -10.69 10.05
C SER A 86 22.99 -9.52 11.02
N ALA A 87 23.59 -9.72 12.19
CA ALA A 87 23.56 -8.78 13.33
C ALA A 87 24.14 -7.37 13.05
N ASP A 88 24.67 -7.13 11.86
CA ASP A 88 25.39 -5.92 11.45
C ASP A 88 24.87 -5.31 10.13
N ASP A 89 23.75 -5.80 9.57
CA ASP A 89 23.32 -5.37 8.23
C ASP A 89 21.80 -5.09 8.17
N PRO A 90 21.37 -3.84 7.93
CA PRO A 90 19.96 -3.47 7.72
C PRO A 90 19.49 -3.89 6.32
N ASN A 91 19.78 -5.12 5.93
CA ASN A 91 19.33 -5.65 4.64
C ASN A 91 17.83 -5.97 4.74
N PRO A 92 17.01 -5.45 3.81
CA PRO A 92 15.57 -5.67 3.86
C PRO A 92 15.26 -7.16 3.72
N ALA A 93 14.29 -7.63 4.49
CA ALA A 93 13.83 -9.01 4.42
C ALA A 93 13.09 -9.23 3.09
N VAL A 94 13.30 -10.38 2.45
CA VAL A 94 12.73 -10.66 1.12
C VAL A 94 11.50 -11.54 1.28
N ILE A 95 10.41 -11.17 0.62
CA ILE A 95 9.15 -11.93 0.62
C ILE A 95 9.09 -12.74 -0.66
N HIS A 96 8.78 -14.02 -0.54
CA HIS A 96 8.67 -15.00 -1.62
C HIS A 96 7.29 -15.69 -1.59
N LEU A 97 6.92 -16.34 -2.68
CA LEU A 97 5.94 -17.43 -2.64
C LEU A 97 6.60 -18.66 -1.98
N ALA A 98 5.86 -19.49 -1.25
CA ALA A 98 6.42 -20.68 -0.59
C ALA A 98 7.00 -21.71 -1.57
N SER A 99 6.61 -21.65 -2.84
CA SER A 99 7.16 -22.49 -3.91
C SER A 99 8.39 -21.88 -4.61
N CYS A 100 8.95 -20.78 -4.10
CA CYS A 100 10.09 -20.13 -4.72
C CYS A 100 11.40 -20.89 -4.43
N GLU A 101 12.09 -21.34 -5.46
CA GLU A 101 13.37 -22.08 -5.32
C GLU A 101 14.53 -21.17 -4.88
N GLU A 102 14.37 -19.85 -4.94
CA GLU A 102 15.37 -18.85 -4.54
C GLU A 102 15.44 -18.61 -3.03
N ILE A 103 14.57 -19.26 -2.23
CA ILE A 103 14.57 -19.11 -0.77
C ILE A 103 15.89 -19.66 -0.21
N THR A 104 16.79 -18.76 0.15
CA THR A 104 18.15 -19.13 0.59
C THR A 104 18.33 -18.88 2.09
N GLY A 105 18.10 -19.92 2.91
CA GLY A 105 18.34 -19.87 4.36
C GLY A 105 17.05 -19.93 5.20
N ALA A 106 17.06 -19.32 6.39
CA ALA A 106 15.94 -19.38 7.32
C ALA A 106 14.76 -18.55 6.80
N SER A 107 13.68 -19.24 6.44
CA SER A 107 12.42 -18.63 6.04
C SER A 107 11.32 -18.97 7.03
N ARG A 108 10.41 -18.01 7.23
CA ARG A 108 9.18 -18.21 8.00
C ARG A 108 8.01 -18.20 7.03
N THR A 109 7.12 -19.19 7.15
CA THR A 109 5.86 -19.20 6.41
C THR A 109 4.94 -18.11 6.93
N ALA A 110 4.35 -17.36 6.01
CA ALA A 110 3.44 -16.26 6.28
C ALA A 110 2.16 -16.45 5.46
N PRO A 111 0.97 -16.21 6.04
CA PRO A 111 -0.27 -16.12 5.29
C PRO A 111 -0.28 -14.88 4.38
N SER A 112 -1.14 -14.92 3.36
CA SER A 112 -1.32 -13.84 2.38
C SER A 112 -1.49 -12.44 3.01
N ASP A 113 -2.29 -12.33 4.08
CA ASP A 113 -2.51 -11.05 4.78
C ASP A 113 -1.24 -10.52 5.45
N GLU A 114 -0.39 -11.39 5.99
CA GLU A 114 0.89 -11.03 6.63
C GLU A 114 1.93 -10.64 5.57
N ALA A 115 1.99 -11.37 4.45
CA ALA A 115 2.86 -11.02 3.32
C ALA A 115 2.49 -9.66 2.71
N ARG A 116 1.19 -9.36 2.57
CA ARG A 116 0.69 -8.07 2.11
C ARG A 116 1.05 -6.93 3.05
N ALA A 117 0.87 -7.11 4.36
CA ALA A 117 1.24 -6.11 5.36
C ALA A 117 2.76 -5.86 5.38
N ALA A 118 3.56 -6.91 5.25
CA ALA A 118 5.01 -6.80 5.26
C ALA A 118 5.53 -6.09 3.99
N LEU A 119 4.95 -6.32 2.81
CA LEU A 119 5.29 -5.57 1.59
C LEU A 119 4.95 -4.08 1.63
N MET A 120 4.15 -3.62 2.61
CA MET A 120 3.89 -2.18 2.82
C MET A 120 4.96 -1.51 3.69
N ASP A 121 5.81 -2.28 4.37
CA ASP A 121 6.90 -1.77 5.19
C ASP A 121 8.18 -1.68 4.33
N PRO A 122 8.87 -0.52 4.29
CA PRO A 122 10.11 -0.35 3.50
C PRO A 122 11.25 -1.28 3.93
N SER A 123 11.12 -1.94 5.08
CA SER A 123 12.05 -2.96 5.57
C SER A 123 11.94 -4.30 4.83
N PHE A 124 10.96 -4.44 3.93
CA PHE A 124 10.74 -5.66 3.16
C PHE A 124 10.70 -5.37 1.66
N VAL A 125 11.25 -6.29 0.88
CA VAL A 125 11.30 -6.20 -0.58
C VAL A 125 10.68 -7.46 -1.19
N PRO A 126 9.85 -7.35 -2.23
CA PRO A 126 9.35 -8.52 -2.94
C PRO A 126 10.49 -9.22 -3.68
N CYS A 127 10.45 -10.55 -3.70
CA CYS A 127 11.32 -11.33 -4.56
C CYS A 127 10.98 -11.05 -6.04
N LEU A 128 11.95 -10.54 -6.80
CA LEU A 128 11.76 -10.19 -8.21
C LEU A 128 11.51 -11.41 -9.12
N ALA A 129 11.88 -12.61 -8.67
CA ALA A 129 11.73 -13.85 -9.43
C ALA A 129 10.32 -14.44 -9.34
N CYS A 130 9.72 -14.47 -8.15
CA CYS A 130 8.38 -15.02 -7.95
C CYS A 130 7.27 -13.96 -7.86
N ARG A 131 7.63 -12.66 -7.84
CA ARG A 131 6.70 -11.52 -7.91
C ARG A 131 5.46 -11.68 -7.01
N PRO A 132 5.65 -11.93 -5.69
CA PRO A 132 4.54 -12.18 -4.78
C PRO A 132 3.57 -10.99 -4.71
N GLU A 133 4.01 -9.78 -5.02
CA GLU A 133 3.18 -8.58 -5.11
C GLU A 133 2.09 -8.70 -6.18
N THR A 134 2.37 -9.36 -7.31
CA THR A 134 1.39 -9.55 -8.40
C THR A 134 0.28 -10.51 -7.99
N GLU A 135 0.64 -11.62 -7.35
CA GLU A 135 -0.32 -12.60 -6.80
C GLU A 135 -1.14 -12.01 -5.64
N LEU A 136 -0.52 -11.12 -4.86
CA LEU A 136 -1.20 -10.41 -3.76
C LEU A 136 -2.05 -9.23 -4.24
N GLY A 137 -2.00 -8.87 -5.52
CA GLY A 137 -2.71 -7.73 -6.10
C GLY A 137 -2.22 -6.38 -5.58
N ILE A 138 -0.94 -6.30 -5.21
CA ILE A 138 -0.27 -5.08 -4.72
C ILE A 138 0.57 -4.55 -5.88
N ASP A 139 0.13 -3.43 -6.46
CA ASP A 139 0.91 -2.73 -7.47
C ASP A 139 1.90 -1.81 -6.74
N LEU A 140 3.12 -2.29 -6.52
CA LEU A 140 4.22 -1.50 -5.97
C LEU A 140 4.78 -0.61 -7.09
N ALA A 141 4.11 0.53 -7.32
CA ALA A 141 4.51 1.58 -8.26
C ALA A 141 5.61 2.50 -7.69
#